data_AF-A0A9E0X2K4-F1
#
_entry.id   AF-A0A9E0X2K4-F1
#
_cell.length_a   1.000
_cell.length_b   1.000
_cell.length_c   1.000
_cell.angle_alpha   90.00
_cell.angle_beta   90.00
_cell.angle_gamma   90.00
#
_symmetry.space_group_name_H-M   'P 1'
#
loop_
_entity.id
_entity.type
_entity.pdbx_description
1 polymer ?
#
loop_
_entity_poly.entity_id
_entity_poly.type
_entity_poly.pdbx_seq_one_letter_code
_entity_poly.pdbx_strand_id
1 'polypeptide(L)'
;MMNLQAVEMKAFVPARDLAVSKAFYEALGFLVPWFDDDLAYVRHDETAFFLQRFYLPEHAGNFMMHLLVEDADAWHVHVLASGVVERFGVRLGAPADRPWRIRDFTLTDPTGVLWRIGHNLPLPMPPPPRLNYLAPVLHVADLRSAVACYRDRLGFDVEFVHAGFYASVMRDGCRIHLHAAAPTAAEAKPSATRTPVGEASIDVCIGTADAGALAACFTSTGATISLPLRSMPYGDEFQVRDPDGHVLAFVGHAADERQPVVQQSDIPHEPPLAFEHRSLPGCVFRDVNLRAARFDDVSLVAASFANVSFAGATFRDVDFSGAAIADANVDGMTIDGVAIADLLRARNP
;
A
#
# COMPACT_ATOMS: atom_id res chain seq x y z
N MET A 1 -5.59 -0.01 -27.53
CA MET A 1 -5.52 -1.03 -26.46
C MET A 1 -6.95 -1.40 -26.07
N MET A 2 -7.28 -2.68 -25.94
CA MET A 2 -8.59 -3.08 -25.41
C MET A 2 -8.62 -2.75 -23.91
N ASN A 3 -9.64 -2.02 -23.46
CA ASN A 3 -9.83 -1.71 -22.04
C ASN A 3 -10.49 -2.92 -21.36
N LEU A 4 -9.74 -3.61 -20.50
CA LEU A 4 -10.19 -4.79 -19.75
C LEU A 4 -10.47 -4.47 -18.27
N GLN A 5 -10.72 -3.20 -17.92
CA GLN A 5 -11.01 -2.80 -16.56
C GLN A 5 -12.35 -3.40 -16.08
N ALA A 6 -12.28 -4.30 -15.09
CA ALA A 6 -13.45 -4.77 -14.37
C ALA A 6 -13.93 -3.70 -13.37
N VAL A 7 -15.23 -3.44 -13.34
CA VAL A 7 -15.84 -2.43 -12.45
C VAL A 7 -16.35 -3.07 -11.16
N GLU A 8 -16.94 -4.26 -11.23
CA GLU A 8 -17.51 -4.94 -10.06
C GLU A 8 -17.69 -6.43 -10.32
N MET A 9 -17.67 -7.22 -9.25
CA MET A 9 -17.98 -8.65 -9.26
C MET A 9 -19.04 -8.92 -8.18
N LYS A 10 -20.04 -9.74 -8.49
CA LYS A 10 -21.15 -10.04 -7.56
C LYS A 10 -21.41 -11.52 -7.48
N ALA A 11 -21.79 -11.97 -6.29
CA ALA A 11 -22.30 -13.30 -6.06
C ALA A 11 -23.81 -13.38 -6.35
N PHE A 12 -24.27 -14.56 -6.74
CA PHE A 12 -25.68 -14.94 -6.78
C PHE A 12 -25.96 -15.78 -5.53
N VAL A 13 -26.62 -15.16 -4.56
CA VAL A 13 -26.95 -15.74 -3.27
C VAL A 13 -28.28 -16.50 -3.41
N PRO A 14 -28.33 -17.80 -3.06
CA PRO A 14 -29.53 -18.60 -3.22
C PRO A 14 -30.64 -18.11 -2.28
N ALA A 15 -31.86 -18.03 -2.80
CA ALA A 15 -33.08 -17.70 -2.07
C ALA A 15 -34.11 -18.82 -2.26
N ARG A 16 -34.52 -19.46 -1.15
CA ARG A 16 -35.60 -20.46 -1.16
C ARG A 16 -36.95 -19.82 -1.45
N ASP A 17 -37.16 -18.67 -0.84
CA ASP A 17 -38.28 -17.78 -1.10
C ASP A 17 -37.70 -16.37 -1.28
N LEU A 18 -37.83 -15.82 -2.48
CA LEU A 18 -37.25 -14.54 -2.85
C LEU A 18 -37.91 -13.39 -2.08
N ALA A 19 -39.22 -13.46 -1.84
CA ALA A 19 -39.95 -12.42 -1.12
C ALA A 19 -39.56 -12.39 0.37
N VAL A 20 -39.43 -13.57 0.99
CA VAL A 20 -38.96 -13.68 2.39
C VAL A 20 -37.51 -13.20 2.51
N SER A 21 -36.63 -13.61 1.59
CA SER A 21 -35.23 -13.20 1.61
C SER A 21 -35.10 -11.69 1.44
N LYS A 22 -35.82 -11.09 0.48
CA LYS A 22 -35.86 -9.64 0.29
C LYS A 22 -36.31 -8.91 1.56
N ALA A 23 -37.42 -9.33 2.17
CA ALA A 23 -37.93 -8.72 3.39
C ALA A 23 -36.94 -8.82 4.56
N PHE A 24 -36.15 -9.89 4.62
CA PHE A 24 -35.08 -10.06 5.61
C PHE A 24 -33.96 -9.04 5.41
N TYR A 25 -33.42 -8.92 4.19
CA TYR A 25 -32.33 -7.98 3.92
C TYR A 25 -32.79 -6.52 4.04
N GLU A 26 -34.02 -6.17 3.62
CA GLU A 26 -34.60 -4.84 3.85
C GLU A 26 -34.74 -4.51 5.35
N ALA A 27 -35.21 -5.46 6.15
CA ALA A 27 -35.30 -5.28 7.61
C ALA A 27 -33.93 -5.12 8.27
N LEU A 28 -32.90 -5.76 7.71
CA LEU A 28 -31.52 -5.63 8.16
C LEU A 28 -30.86 -4.30 7.72
N GLY A 29 -31.54 -3.49 6.90
CA GLY A 29 -31.07 -2.17 6.45
C GLY A 29 -30.49 -2.14 5.04
N PHE A 30 -30.54 -3.24 4.29
CA PHE A 30 -30.12 -3.27 2.88
C PHE A 30 -31.18 -2.63 1.98
N LEU A 31 -30.74 -2.07 0.86
CA LEU A 31 -31.59 -1.52 -0.18
C LEU A 31 -31.77 -2.54 -1.31
N VAL A 32 -33.00 -2.68 -1.80
CA VAL A 32 -33.35 -3.55 -2.94
C VAL A 32 -33.92 -2.68 -4.06
N PRO A 33 -33.08 -1.95 -4.82
CA PRO A 33 -33.58 -0.98 -5.79
C PRO A 33 -34.15 -1.62 -7.05
N TRP A 34 -33.89 -2.90 -7.30
CA TRP A 34 -34.47 -3.63 -8.42
C TRP A 34 -34.72 -5.11 -8.06
N PHE A 35 -35.84 -5.65 -8.52
CA PHE A 35 -36.17 -7.07 -8.44
C PHE A 35 -37.21 -7.45 -9.50
N ASP A 36 -37.22 -8.72 -9.87
CA ASP A 36 -38.28 -9.39 -10.64
C ASP A 36 -38.68 -10.71 -9.97
N ASP A 37 -39.30 -11.63 -10.71
CA ASP A 37 -39.70 -12.91 -10.17
C ASP A 37 -38.50 -13.79 -9.78
N ASP A 38 -37.39 -13.74 -10.50
CA ASP A 38 -36.28 -14.69 -10.33
C ASP A 38 -35.06 -14.09 -9.62
N LEU A 39 -34.89 -12.77 -9.67
CA LEU A 39 -33.69 -12.09 -9.18
C LEU A 39 -34.04 -10.80 -8.41
N ALA A 40 -33.24 -10.48 -7.40
CA ALA A 40 -33.26 -9.18 -6.75
C ALA A 40 -31.83 -8.64 -6.58
N TYR A 41 -31.62 -7.39 -6.95
CA TYR A 41 -30.36 -6.70 -6.69
C TYR A 41 -30.42 -6.07 -5.30
N VAL A 42 -29.47 -6.44 -4.44
CA VAL A 42 -29.41 -6.03 -3.04
C VAL A 42 -28.09 -5.30 -2.80
N ARG A 43 -28.13 -4.16 -2.11
CA ARG A 43 -26.93 -3.40 -1.77
C ARG A 43 -26.97 -2.81 -0.37
N HIS A 44 -25.80 -2.66 0.24
CA HIS A 44 -25.57 -1.87 1.43
C HIS A 44 -24.31 -1.03 1.19
N ASP A 45 -24.47 0.30 1.22
CA ASP A 45 -23.46 1.26 0.79
C ASP A 45 -22.93 0.93 -0.62
N GLU A 46 -21.64 0.65 -0.73
CA GLU A 46 -20.93 0.29 -1.96
C GLU A 46 -20.90 -1.21 -2.24
N THR A 47 -21.35 -2.05 -1.30
CA THR A 47 -21.35 -3.51 -1.47
C THR A 47 -22.67 -4.00 -2.05
N ALA A 48 -22.61 -4.98 -2.95
CA ALA A 48 -23.81 -5.53 -3.58
C ALA A 48 -23.71 -7.01 -3.94
N PHE A 49 -24.87 -7.65 -4.04
CA PHE A 49 -25.04 -9.03 -4.50
C PHE A 49 -26.42 -9.22 -5.11
N PHE A 50 -26.65 -10.36 -5.77
CA PHE A 50 -27.98 -10.74 -6.23
C PHE A 50 -28.57 -11.80 -5.32
N LEU A 51 -29.84 -11.67 -4.95
CA LEU A 51 -30.65 -12.80 -4.53
C LEU A 51 -31.20 -13.49 -5.76
N GLN A 52 -31.12 -14.81 -5.81
CA GLN A 52 -31.64 -15.62 -6.91
C GLN A 52 -32.63 -16.65 -6.37
N ARG A 53 -33.80 -16.77 -7.01
CA ARG A 53 -34.79 -17.82 -6.73
C ARG A 53 -34.28 -19.19 -7.20
N PHE A 54 -33.24 -19.68 -6.54
CA PHE A 54 -32.58 -20.94 -6.80
C PHE A 54 -32.18 -21.56 -5.47
N TYR A 55 -32.80 -22.69 -5.13
CA TYR A 55 -32.58 -23.35 -3.86
C TYR A 55 -32.26 -24.83 -4.03
N LEU A 56 -31.02 -25.17 -3.73
CA LEU A 56 -30.56 -26.52 -3.47
C LEU A 56 -30.09 -26.58 -2.01
N PRO A 57 -30.66 -27.43 -1.13
CA PRO A 57 -30.38 -27.42 0.30
C PRO A 57 -28.88 -27.52 0.65
N GLU A 58 -28.15 -28.41 -0.02
CA GLU A 58 -26.70 -28.60 0.20
C GLU A 58 -25.89 -27.37 -0.22
N HIS A 59 -26.28 -26.73 -1.32
CA HIS A 59 -25.63 -25.52 -1.79
C HIS A 59 -25.88 -24.36 -0.84
N ALA A 60 -27.15 -24.11 -0.49
CA ALA A 60 -27.54 -23.03 0.41
C ALA A 60 -26.90 -23.19 1.80
N GLY A 61 -26.88 -24.41 2.34
CA GLY A 61 -26.27 -24.70 3.65
C GLY A 61 -24.74 -24.59 3.69
N ASN A 62 -24.07 -24.58 2.53
CA ASN A 62 -22.62 -24.41 2.41
C ASN A 62 -22.22 -23.05 1.79
N PHE A 63 -23.20 -22.22 1.43
CA PHE A 63 -22.94 -20.90 0.87
C PHE A 63 -22.60 -19.92 2.00
N MET A 64 -21.45 -19.26 1.89
CA MET A 64 -21.00 -18.28 2.88
C MET A 64 -20.70 -16.94 2.23
N MET A 65 -21.19 -15.88 2.86
CA MET A 65 -20.84 -14.50 2.55
C MET A 65 -20.01 -13.92 3.70
N HIS A 66 -18.98 -13.13 3.37
CA HIS A 66 -18.24 -12.36 4.36
C HIS A 66 -18.49 -10.87 4.10
N LEU A 67 -18.97 -10.16 5.12
CA LEU A 67 -19.17 -8.72 5.10
C LEU A 67 -18.15 -8.08 6.04
N LEU A 68 -17.20 -7.35 5.47
CA LEU A 68 -16.26 -6.56 6.24
C LEU A 68 -16.95 -5.23 6.63
N VAL A 69 -16.98 -4.93 7.93
CA VAL A 69 -17.60 -3.73 8.49
C VAL A 69 -16.58 -2.96 9.33
N GLU A 70 -16.89 -1.72 9.68
CA GLU A 70 -16.03 -0.91 10.55
C GLU A 70 -16.09 -1.37 12.01
N ASP A 71 -17.29 -1.67 12.51
CA ASP A 71 -17.53 -2.12 13.89
C ASP A 71 -18.51 -3.30 13.90
N ALA A 72 -18.03 -4.45 14.35
CA ALA A 72 -18.78 -5.70 14.33
C ALA A 72 -19.73 -5.79 15.52
N ASP A 73 -19.40 -5.15 16.65
CA ASP A 73 -20.29 -5.12 17.81
C ASP A 73 -21.49 -4.20 17.56
N ALA A 74 -21.25 -3.04 16.93
CA ALA A 74 -22.32 -2.14 16.50
C ALA A 74 -23.27 -2.82 15.50
N TRP A 75 -22.73 -3.53 14.51
CA TRP A 75 -23.52 -4.33 13.57
C TRP A 75 -24.32 -5.44 14.26
N HIS A 76 -23.74 -6.10 15.26
CA HIS A 76 -24.45 -7.13 16.03
C HIS A 76 -25.62 -6.53 16.84
N VAL A 77 -25.42 -5.37 17.47
CA VAL A 77 -26.50 -4.63 18.15
C VAL A 77 -27.60 -4.23 17.18
N HIS A 78 -27.24 -3.76 15.97
CA HIS A 78 -28.20 -3.42 14.91
C HIS A 78 -29.02 -4.64 14.46
N VAL A 79 -28.38 -5.81 14.28
CA VAL A 79 -29.08 -7.06 13.94
C VAL A 79 -30.12 -7.42 15.00
N LEU A 80 -29.78 -7.30 16.29
CA LEU A 80 -30.74 -7.51 17.38
C LEU A 80 -31.88 -6.50 17.35
N ALA A 81 -31.57 -5.21 17.19
CA ALA A 81 -32.55 -4.13 17.17
C ALA A 81 -33.50 -4.21 15.96
N SER A 82 -33.05 -4.75 14.83
CA SER A 82 -33.88 -4.95 13.63
C SER A 82 -34.99 -5.99 13.81
N GLY A 83 -34.89 -6.86 14.83
CA GLY A 83 -35.85 -7.93 15.10
C GLY A 83 -35.81 -9.09 14.08
N VAL A 84 -34.84 -9.12 13.16
CA VAL A 84 -34.77 -10.14 12.11
C VAL A 84 -34.60 -11.56 12.65
N VAL A 85 -33.94 -11.71 13.81
CA VAL A 85 -33.67 -13.00 14.45
C VAL A 85 -34.98 -13.72 14.78
N GLU A 86 -35.87 -13.04 15.49
CA GLU A 86 -37.18 -13.59 15.88
C GLU A 86 -38.13 -13.65 14.69
N ARG A 87 -38.20 -12.56 13.90
CA ARG A 87 -39.15 -12.43 12.78
C ARG A 87 -38.96 -13.49 11.71
N PHE A 88 -37.72 -13.89 11.43
CA PHE A 88 -37.40 -14.84 10.36
C PHE A 88 -36.88 -16.18 10.89
N GLY A 89 -36.80 -16.36 12.21
CA GLY A 89 -36.33 -17.61 12.83
C GLY A 89 -34.89 -17.96 12.50
N VAL A 90 -34.02 -16.96 12.32
CA VAL A 90 -32.63 -17.15 11.93
C VAL A 90 -31.70 -17.28 13.14
N ARG A 91 -30.49 -17.79 12.94
CA ARG A 91 -29.47 -17.97 13.98
C ARG A 91 -28.46 -16.82 13.95
N LEU A 92 -28.22 -16.24 15.12
CA LEU A 92 -27.21 -15.21 15.37
C LEU A 92 -26.17 -15.75 16.36
N GLY A 93 -24.89 -15.69 16.00
CA GLY A 93 -23.76 -15.98 16.89
C GLY A 93 -23.27 -14.72 17.60
N ALA A 94 -22.61 -14.89 18.76
CA ALA A 94 -22.03 -13.78 19.50
C ALA A 94 -20.72 -13.27 18.84
N PRO A 95 -20.42 -11.95 18.91
CA PRO A 95 -19.15 -11.41 18.46
C PRO A 95 -17.98 -11.97 19.26
N ALA A 96 -16.92 -12.37 18.56
CA ALA A 96 -15.70 -12.87 19.18
C ALA A 96 -14.47 -12.60 18.32
N ASP A 97 -13.34 -12.45 19.00
CA ASP A 97 -12.03 -12.30 18.38
C ASP A 97 -11.56 -13.66 17.86
N ARG A 98 -10.98 -13.66 16.66
CA ARG A 98 -10.52 -14.87 15.99
C ARG A 98 -9.00 -14.93 15.87
N PRO A 99 -8.41 -16.14 15.78
CA PRO A 99 -6.97 -16.32 15.60
C PRO A 99 -6.40 -15.61 14.35
N TRP A 100 -7.21 -15.40 13.31
CA TRP A 100 -6.85 -14.66 12.10
C TRP A 100 -7.11 -13.14 12.20
N ARG A 101 -7.17 -12.60 13.42
CA ARG A 101 -7.22 -11.15 13.70
C ARG A 101 -8.44 -10.42 13.13
N ILE A 102 -9.58 -11.10 13.10
CA ILE A 102 -10.88 -10.47 12.82
C ILE A 102 -11.75 -10.66 14.06
N ARG A 103 -12.45 -9.61 14.46
CA ARG A 103 -13.58 -9.70 15.39
C ARG A 103 -14.83 -9.87 14.56
N ASP A 104 -15.45 -11.04 14.63
CA ASP A 104 -16.63 -11.38 13.82
C ASP A 104 -17.76 -12.04 14.62
N PHE A 105 -18.95 -12.03 14.03
CA PHE A 105 -20.08 -12.84 14.43
C PHE A 105 -20.72 -13.50 13.19
N THR A 106 -21.64 -14.45 13.44
CA THR A 106 -22.34 -15.16 12.37
C THR A 106 -23.82 -14.85 12.35
N LEU A 107 -24.41 -14.75 11.17
CA LEU A 107 -25.87 -14.63 10.98
C LEU A 107 -26.28 -15.56 9.85
N THR A 108 -27.30 -16.40 10.06
CA THR A 108 -27.89 -17.16 8.94
C THR A 108 -29.00 -16.34 8.30
N ASP A 109 -29.17 -16.42 6.99
CA ASP A 109 -30.36 -15.88 6.33
C ASP A 109 -31.52 -16.90 6.34
N PRO A 110 -32.75 -16.53 5.89
CA PRO A 110 -33.89 -17.44 5.85
C PRO A 110 -33.71 -18.66 4.93
N THR A 111 -32.79 -18.60 3.98
CA THR A 111 -32.50 -19.68 3.04
C THR A 111 -31.49 -20.68 3.61
N GLY A 112 -30.68 -20.25 4.57
CA GLY A 112 -29.65 -21.03 5.24
C GLY A 112 -28.22 -20.57 4.93
N VAL A 113 -28.07 -19.47 4.17
CA VAL A 113 -26.76 -18.88 3.83
C VAL A 113 -26.12 -18.33 5.09
N LEU A 114 -24.82 -18.59 5.27
CA LEU A 114 -24.06 -18.12 6.42
C LEU A 114 -23.36 -16.80 6.12
N TRP A 115 -23.70 -15.76 6.86
CA TRP A 115 -22.95 -14.51 6.88
C TRP A 115 -21.93 -14.52 8.01
N ARG A 116 -20.69 -14.15 7.69
CA ARG A 116 -19.69 -13.72 8.68
C ARG A 116 -19.52 -12.21 8.55
N ILE A 117 -19.89 -11.48 9.60
CA ILE A 117 -19.82 -10.02 9.64
C ILE A 117 -18.75 -9.66 10.64
N GLY A 118 -17.72 -8.91 10.22
CA GLY A 118 -16.57 -8.66 11.08
C GLY A 118 -15.70 -7.48 10.68
N HIS A 119 -14.83 -7.05 11.59
CA HIS A 119 -13.81 -6.04 11.35
C HIS A 119 -12.42 -6.56 11.72
N ASN A 120 -11.39 -5.97 11.11
CA ASN A 120 -10.01 -6.30 11.42
C ASN A 120 -9.63 -5.78 12.81
N LEU A 121 -9.11 -6.66 13.67
CA LEU A 121 -8.53 -6.24 14.95
C LEU A 121 -7.29 -5.36 14.70
N PRO A 122 -7.00 -4.40 15.60
CA PRO A 122 -5.82 -3.56 15.49
C PRO A 122 -4.53 -4.41 15.51
N LEU A 123 -3.48 -3.91 14.86
CA LEU A 123 -2.16 -4.53 14.96
C LEU A 123 -1.65 -4.42 16.41
N PRO A 124 -0.88 -5.40 16.91
CA PRO A 124 -0.25 -5.29 18.23
C PRO A 124 0.59 -4.00 18.29
N MET A 125 0.51 -3.29 19.43
CA MET A 125 1.29 -2.08 19.68
C MET A 125 2.44 -2.38 20.65
N PRO A 126 3.66 -1.86 20.39
CA PRO A 126 4.05 -1.12 19.19
C PRO A 126 4.09 -2.04 17.96
N PRO A 127 3.87 -1.51 16.73
CA PRO A 127 4.10 -2.30 15.53
C PRO A 127 5.55 -2.81 15.55
N PRO A 128 5.83 -3.98 14.93
CA PRO A 128 7.20 -4.45 14.84
C PRO A 128 8.07 -3.35 14.21
N PRO A 129 9.28 -3.12 14.75
CA PRO A 129 10.17 -2.09 14.22
C PRO A 129 10.43 -2.37 12.74
N ARG A 130 10.22 -1.37 11.90
CA ARG A 130 10.47 -1.48 10.45
C ARG A 130 11.95 -1.25 10.19
N LEU A 131 12.54 -2.07 9.33
CA LEU A 131 13.82 -1.76 8.71
C LEU A 131 13.58 -0.66 7.68
N ASN A 132 14.36 0.42 7.74
CA ASN A 132 14.14 1.58 6.87
C ASN A 132 14.79 1.41 5.48
N TYR A 133 15.99 0.85 5.43
CA TYR A 133 16.75 0.62 4.21
C TYR A 133 17.91 -0.36 4.45
N LEU A 134 18.45 -0.90 3.36
CA LEU A 134 19.75 -1.57 3.32
C LEU A 134 20.72 -0.68 2.54
N ALA A 135 21.98 -0.64 2.99
CA ALA A 135 23.04 0.06 2.28
C ALA A 135 24.34 -0.76 2.39
N PRO A 136 24.80 -1.43 1.32
CA PRO A 136 26.11 -2.06 1.33
C PRO A 136 27.19 -1.00 1.56
N VAL A 137 28.23 -1.37 2.31
CA VAL A 137 29.38 -0.51 2.58
C VAL A 137 30.55 -0.97 1.72
N LEU A 138 30.94 -0.14 0.75
CA LEU A 138 32.08 -0.40 -0.12
C LEU A 138 33.31 0.32 0.43
N HIS A 139 34.42 -0.41 0.55
CA HIS A 139 35.69 0.14 0.98
C HIS A 139 36.42 0.80 -0.18
N VAL A 140 36.77 2.08 -0.05
CA VAL A 140 37.39 2.86 -1.12
C VAL A 140 38.72 3.45 -0.66
N ALA A 141 39.71 3.54 -1.53
CA ALA A 141 41.03 4.08 -1.20
C ALA A 141 40.98 5.61 -1.07
N ASP A 142 40.24 6.29 -1.94
CA ASP A 142 40.06 7.74 -1.92
C ASP A 142 38.57 8.12 -1.98
N LEU A 143 38.04 8.58 -0.85
CA LEU A 143 36.61 8.89 -0.73
C LEU A 143 36.17 9.98 -1.72
N ARG A 144 37.02 10.99 -1.97
CA ARG A 144 36.68 12.11 -2.85
C ARG A 144 36.50 11.64 -4.29
N SER A 145 37.41 10.81 -4.78
CA SER A 145 37.39 10.25 -6.13
C SER A 145 36.24 9.27 -6.31
N ALA A 146 35.96 8.44 -5.30
CA ALA A 146 34.81 7.55 -5.31
C ALA A 146 33.51 8.34 -5.37
N VAL A 147 33.28 9.30 -4.46
CA VAL A 147 32.09 10.16 -4.46
C VAL A 147 31.89 10.87 -5.81
N ALA A 148 32.96 11.42 -6.39
CA ALA A 148 32.90 12.04 -7.72
C ALA A 148 32.48 11.04 -8.81
N CYS A 149 32.99 9.80 -8.78
CA CYS A 149 32.59 8.78 -9.74
C CYS A 149 31.11 8.41 -9.62
N TYR A 150 30.62 8.13 -8.41
CA TYR A 150 29.22 7.79 -8.18
C TYR A 150 28.28 8.95 -8.58
N ARG A 151 28.65 10.19 -8.29
CA ARG A 151 27.87 11.37 -8.67
C ARG A 151 27.91 11.65 -10.17
N ASP A 152 29.10 11.82 -10.71
CA ASP A 152 29.27 12.39 -12.05
C ASP A 152 29.12 11.34 -13.16
N ARG A 153 29.42 10.07 -12.88
CA ARG A 153 29.37 8.98 -13.88
C ARG A 153 28.22 8.01 -13.68
N LEU A 154 27.77 7.80 -12.45
CA LEU A 154 26.67 6.87 -12.17
C LEU A 154 25.37 7.60 -11.79
N GLY A 155 25.40 8.93 -11.67
CA GLY A 155 24.23 9.76 -11.42
C GLY A 155 23.60 9.58 -10.04
N PHE A 156 24.40 9.22 -9.02
CA PHE A 156 23.93 9.19 -7.62
C PHE A 156 24.05 10.56 -6.97
N ASP A 157 23.08 10.92 -6.14
CA ASP A 157 23.17 12.07 -5.27
C ASP A 157 24.02 11.76 -4.04
N VAL A 158 24.75 12.75 -3.55
CA VAL A 158 25.55 12.63 -2.32
C VAL A 158 24.67 13.08 -1.15
N GLU A 159 24.22 12.14 -0.32
CA GLU A 159 23.37 12.46 0.83
C GLU A 159 24.17 13.13 1.96
N PHE A 160 25.37 12.60 2.24
CA PHE A 160 26.29 13.22 3.19
C PHE A 160 27.73 12.71 3.00
N VAL A 161 28.67 13.51 3.47
CA VAL A 161 30.08 13.13 3.66
C VAL A 161 30.47 13.43 5.10
N HIS A 162 30.98 12.43 5.80
CA HIS A 162 31.39 12.51 7.20
C HIS A 162 32.91 12.42 7.32
N ALA A 163 33.50 13.52 7.81
CA ALA A 163 34.91 13.63 8.20
C ALA A 163 35.93 13.12 7.16
N GLY A 164 35.56 13.13 5.87
CA GLY A 164 36.42 12.73 4.76
C GLY A 164 36.71 11.23 4.65
N PHE A 165 36.16 10.38 5.53
CA PHE A 165 36.37 8.92 5.49
C PHE A 165 35.09 8.10 5.27
N TYR A 166 33.90 8.70 5.39
CA TYR A 166 32.62 8.00 5.16
C TYR A 166 31.65 8.85 4.35
N ALA A 167 30.90 8.26 3.43
CA ALA A 167 29.86 8.96 2.66
C ALA A 167 28.68 8.04 2.35
N SER A 168 27.50 8.64 2.15
CA SER A 168 26.33 7.96 1.56
C SER A 168 26.00 8.57 0.21
N VAL A 169 25.77 7.70 -0.78
CA VAL A 169 25.27 8.08 -2.09
C VAL A 169 23.97 7.34 -2.37
N MET A 170 23.00 8.02 -2.98
CA MET A 170 21.67 7.48 -3.24
C MET A 170 21.19 7.83 -4.64
N ARG A 171 20.54 6.87 -5.29
CA ARG A 171 19.85 7.09 -6.55
C ARG A 171 18.59 6.24 -6.57
N ASP A 172 17.44 6.86 -6.86
CA ASP A 172 16.18 6.15 -7.08
C ASP A 172 15.82 5.15 -5.94
N GLY A 173 16.11 5.51 -4.68
CA GLY A 173 15.89 4.63 -3.53
C GLY A 173 17.04 3.66 -3.20
N CYS A 174 17.98 3.45 -4.11
CA CYS A 174 19.14 2.58 -3.93
C CYS A 174 20.28 3.34 -3.23
N ARG A 175 20.66 2.91 -2.02
CA ARG A 175 21.70 3.55 -1.21
C ARG A 175 22.96 2.70 -1.13
N ILE A 176 24.11 3.34 -1.28
CA ILE A 176 25.43 2.72 -1.09
C ILE A 176 26.25 3.60 -0.16
N HIS A 177 26.91 3.00 0.82
CA HIS A 177 27.84 3.72 1.69
C HIS A 177 29.28 3.47 1.23
N LEU A 178 30.09 4.52 1.25
CA LEU A 178 31.51 4.48 0.88
C LEU A 178 32.36 4.73 2.13
N HIS A 179 33.34 3.86 2.38
CA HIS A 179 34.20 3.93 3.56
C HIS A 179 35.68 3.89 3.18
N ALA A 180 36.36 5.02 3.33
CA ALA A 180 37.82 5.09 3.27
C ALA A 180 38.46 4.84 4.64
N ALA A 181 39.73 4.43 4.66
CA ALA A 181 40.47 4.31 5.91
C ALA A 181 40.53 5.69 6.60
N ALA A 182 40.20 5.74 7.90
CA ALA A 182 40.28 6.99 8.64
C ALA A 182 41.75 7.46 8.70
N PRO A 183 42.04 8.77 8.60
CA PRO A 183 43.41 9.30 8.58
C PRO A 183 44.27 8.91 9.80
N THR A 184 43.64 8.54 10.92
CA THR A 184 44.29 8.27 12.21
C THR A 184 44.21 6.81 12.65
N ALA A 185 43.69 5.90 11.83
CA ALA A 185 43.46 4.52 12.24
C ALA A 185 44.75 3.69 12.15
N ALA A 186 45.39 3.47 13.31
CA ALA A 186 46.40 2.42 13.52
C ALA A 186 45.85 0.98 13.29
N GLU A 187 44.54 0.86 13.04
CA GLU A 187 43.81 -0.39 12.79
C GLU A 187 43.18 -0.44 11.39
N ALA A 188 43.74 0.30 10.42
CA ALA A 188 43.30 0.17 9.03
C ALA A 188 43.44 -1.30 8.60
N LYS A 189 42.31 -2.00 8.40
CA LYS A 189 42.33 -3.26 7.65
C LYS A 189 43.02 -2.94 6.32
N PRO A 190 44.07 -3.68 5.93
CA PRO A 190 44.74 -3.42 4.67
C PRO A 190 43.68 -3.38 3.58
N SER A 191 43.64 -2.27 2.84
CA SER A 191 42.86 -2.17 1.60
C SER A 191 43.39 -3.30 0.73
N ALA A 192 42.70 -4.43 0.71
CA ALA A 192 43.11 -5.56 -0.08
C ALA A 192 43.06 -5.06 -1.52
N THR A 193 44.23 -4.87 -2.14
CA THR A 193 44.34 -4.79 -3.59
C THR A 193 43.65 -6.04 -4.09
N ARG A 194 42.41 -5.88 -4.57
CA ARG A 194 41.59 -7.02 -4.99
C ARG A 194 42.29 -7.62 -6.19
N THR A 195 42.90 -8.78 -6.01
CA THR A 195 43.47 -9.57 -7.09
C THR A 195 42.37 -9.70 -8.15
N PRO A 196 42.66 -9.56 -9.46
CA PRO A 196 41.69 -9.81 -10.50
C PRO A 196 41.36 -11.30 -10.49
N VAL A 197 40.43 -11.70 -9.62
CA VAL A 197 39.87 -13.05 -9.61
C VAL A 197 38.97 -13.11 -10.83
N GLY A 198 39.22 -14.12 -11.66
CA GLY A 198 38.49 -14.38 -12.91
C GLY A 198 36.97 -14.39 -12.71
N GLU A 199 36.28 -14.02 -13.78
CA GLU A 199 34.83 -14.03 -13.99
C GLU A 199 33.92 -14.12 -12.73
N ALA A 200 33.18 -13.03 -12.48
CA ALA A 200 31.89 -13.00 -11.79
C ALA A 200 31.85 -12.97 -10.24
N SER A 201 32.54 -12.01 -9.59
CA SER A 201 32.10 -11.56 -8.24
C SER A 201 31.43 -10.19 -8.36
N ILE A 202 30.12 -10.17 -8.13
CA ILE A 202 29.28 -8.96 -8.05
C ILE A 202 29.31 -8.47 -6.60
N ASP A 203 29.65 -7.20 -6.39
CA ASP A 203 29.73 -6.58 -5.06
C ASP A 203 28.38 -5.94 -4.67
N VAL A 204 27.66 -5.36 -5.64
CA VAL A 204 26.31 -4.83 -5.47
C VAL A 204 25.45 -5.22 -6.67
N CYS A 205 24.23 -5.70 -6.43
CA CYS A 205 23.23 -5.98 -7.46
C CYS A 205 22.06 -5.00 -7.32
N ILE A 206 21.70 -4.34 -8.41
CA ILE A 206 20.68 -3.29 -8.46
C ILE A 206 19.64 -3.67 -9.54
N GLY A 207 18.39 -3.80 -9.13
CA GLY A 207 17.28 -3.97 -10.06
C GLY A 207 17.00 -2.69 -10.84
N THR A 208 16.71 -2.80 -12.13
CA THR A 208 16.41 -1.65 -13.00
C THR A 208 15.15 -1.90 -13.81
N ALA A 209 14.42 -0.85 -14.14
CA ALA A 209 13.26 -0.96 -15.04
C ALA A 209 13.68 -1.16 -16.50
N ASP A 210 14.82 -0.58 -16.90
CA ASP A 210 15.37 -0.67 -18.25
C ASP A 210 16.91 -0.65 -18.18
N ALA A 211 17.51 -1.84 -18.20
CA ALA A 211 18.95 -2.01 -18.14
C ALA A 211 19.65 -1.43 -19.39
N GLY A 212 18.98 -1.45 -20.55
CA GLY A 212 19.53 -0.94 -21.80
C GLY A 212 19.64 0.58 -21.81
N ALA A 213 18.57 1.26 -21.42
CA ALA A 213 18.57 2.73 -21.30
C ALA A 213 19.59 3.21 -20.26
N LEU A 214 19.70 2.50 -19.12
CA LEU A 214 20.67 2.85 -18.08
C LEU A 214 22.12 2.62 -18.54
N ALA A 215 22.41 1.52 -19.24
CA ALA A 215 23.74 1.26 -19.81
C ALA A 215 24.16 2.35 -20.82
N ALA A 216 23.22 2.81 -21.66
CA ALA A 216 23.46 3.90 -22.60
C ALA A 216 23.76 5.23 -21.87
N CYS A 217 23.03 5.53 -20.80
CA CYS A 217 23.26 6.71 -19.95
C CYS A 217 24.63 6.67 -19.26
N PHE A 218 25.05 5.51 -18.76
CA PHE A 218 26.36 5.35 -18.12
C PHE A 218 27.50 5.46 -19.12
N THR A 219 27.29 4.96 -20.34
CA THR A 219 28.26 5.12 -21.42
C THR A 219 28.43 6.60 -21.79
N SER A 220 27.33 7.37 -21.86
CA SER A 220 27.39 8.79 -22.25
C SER A 220 28.04 9.69 -21.18
N THR A 221 28.03 9.26 -19.92
CA THR A 221 28.67 9.95 -18.78
C THR A 221 30.09 9.46 -18.50
N GLY A 222 30.61 8.51 -19.30
CA GLY A 222 31.98 8.02 -19.22
C GLY A 222 32.22 6.99 -18.11
N ALA A 223 31.17 6.32 -17.63
CA ALA A 223 31.30 5.18 -16.71
C ALA A 223 32.00 4.00 -17.41
N THR A 224 32.79 3.24 -16.65
CA THR A 224 33.47 2.05 -17.16
C THR A 224 32.55 0.84 -17.11
N ILE A 225 31.94 0.52 -18.25
CA ILE A 225 31.17 -0.71 -18.45
C ILE A 225 32.15 -1.89 -18.48
N SER A 226 32.21 -2.68 -17.41
CA SER A 226 33.08 -3.85 -17.30
C SER A 226 32.49 -5.10 -17.93
N LEU A 227 31.16 -5.17 -18.01
CA LEU A 227 30.43 -6.20 -18.75
C LEU A 227 29.32 -5.51 -19.55
N PRO A 228 29.36 -5.55 -20.90
CA PRO A 228 28.32 -4.98 -21.74
C PRO A 228 26.96 -5.63 -21.49
N LEU A 229 25.90 -4.90 -21.87
CA LEU A 229 24.53 -5.41 -21.81
C LEU A 229 24.43 -6.77 -22.48
N ARG A 230 23.90 -7.76 -21.75
CA ARG A 230 23.66 -9.11 -22.23
C ARG A 230 22.34 -9.62 -21.68
N SER A 231 21.70 -10.50 -22.44
CA SER A 231 20.50 -11.20 -22.01
C SER A 231 20.86 -12.48 -21.26
N MET A 232 20.23 -12.67 -20.10
CA MET A 232 20.36 -13.85 -19.24
C MET A 232 18.97 -14.47 -19.02
N PRO A 233 18.87 -15.72 -18.54
CA PRO A 233 17.58 -16.36 -18.28
C PRO A 233 16.67 -15.63 -17.29
N TYR A 234 17.22 -14.75 -16.45
CA TYR A 234 16.49 -13.96 -15.45
C TYR A 234 16.23 -12.51 -15.87
N GLY A 235 16.65 -12.12 -17.08
CA GLY A 235 16.55 -10.75 -17.58
C GLY A 235 17.84 -10.25 -18.22
N ASP A 236 17.83 -8.99 -18.61
CA ASP A 236 18.99 -8.32 -19.19
C ASP A 236 19.86 -7.75 -18.07
N GLU A 237 21.18 -7.83 -18.21
CA GLU A 237 22.10 -7.27 -17.24
C GLU A 237 23.32 -6.62 -17.89
N PHE A 238 23.92 -5.67 -17.19
CA PHE A 238 25.25 -5.15 -17.48
C PHE A 238 25.99 -4.86 -16.18
N GLN A 239 27.30 -4.66 -16.24
CA GLN A 239 28.11 -4.37 -15.05
C GLN A 239 29.00 -3.16 -15.26
N VAL A 240 29.15 -2.36 -14.21
CA VAL A 240 30.14 -1.28 -14.12
C VAL A 240 31.17 -1.60 -13.06
N ARG A 241 32.35 -1.01 -13.25
CA ARG A 241 33.42 -1.03 -12.26
C ARG A 241 33.67 0.37 -11.74
N ASP A 242 33.67 0.54 -10.42
CA ASP A 242 34.04 1.80 -9.78
C ASP A 242 35.58 1.98 -9.72
N PRO A 243 36.10 3.14 -9.27
CA PRO A 243 37.54 3.42 -9.28
C PRO A 243 38.38 2.44 -8.44
N ASP A 244 37.78 1.85 -7.41
CA ASP A 244 38.42 0.90 -6.49
C ASP A 244 38.23 -0.56 -6.92
N GLY A 245 37.51 -0.78 -8.02
CA GLY A 245 37.32 -2.09 -8.61
C GLY A 245 36.09 -2.83 -8.12
N HIS A 246 35.16 -2.19 -7.41
CA HIS A 246 33.88 -2.81 -7.05
C HIS A 246 33.01 -2.99 -8.29
N VAL A 247 32.37 -4.14 -8.40
CA VAL A 247 31.52 -4.51 -9.53
C VAL A 247 30.06 -4.32 -9.13
N LEU A 248 29.40 -3.37 -9.78
CA LEU A 248 27.97 -3.14 -9.63
C LEU A 248 27.24 -3.74 -10.83
N ALA A 249 26.38 -4.71 -10.58
CA ALA A 249 25.53 -5.33 -11.59
C ALA A 249 24.16 -4.66 -11.60
N PHE A 250 23.68 -4.32 -12.79
CA PHE A 250 22.37 -3.74 -13.02
C PHE A 250 21.53 -4.74 -13.81
N VAL A 251 20.42 -5.20 -13.25
CA VAL A 251 19.60 -6.28 -13.80
C VAL A 251 18.20 -5.75 -14.08
N GLY A 252 17.76 -5.79 -15.34
CA GLY A 252 16.39 -5.54 -15.75
C GLY A 252 15.67 -6.86 -15.98
N HIS A 253 14.56 -7.10 -15.28
CA HIS A 253 13.80 -8.32 -15.51
C HIS A 253 13.16 -8.31 -16.89
N ALA A 254 13.22 -9.45 -17.59
CA ALA A 254 12.44 -9.65 -18.79
C ALA A 254 10.97 -9.50 -18.43
N ALA A 255 10.29 -8.56 -19.08
CA ALA A 255 8.84 -8.55 -19.10
C ALA A 255 8.42 -9.91 -19.70
N ASP A 256 7.82 -10.76 -18.87
CA ASP A 256 7.17 -12.03 -19.21
C ASP A 256 7.95 -13.33 -18.92
N GLU A 257 8.18 -13.62 -17.62
CA GLU A 257 8.23 -15.00 -17.12
C GLU A 257 7.47 -15.12 -15.78
N ARG A 258 6.14 -15.25 -15.84
CA ARG A 258 5.36 -15.77 -14.71
C ARG A 258 5.49 -17.29 -14.68
N GLN A 259 6.41 -17.83 -13.89
CA GLN A 259 6.31 -19.21 -13.43
C GLN A 259 5.32 -19.29 -12.24
N PRO A 260 4.49 -20.35 -12.15
CA PRO A 260 3.46 -20.46 -11.13
C PRO A 260 4.06 -21.01 -9.83
N VAL A 261 3.87 -20.29 -8.72
CA VAL A 261 3.97 -20.87 -7.36
C VAL A 261 2.73 -20.48 -6.57
N VAL A 262 2.08 -21.51 -6.00
CA VAL A 262 0.95 -21.42 -5.07
C VAL A 262 1.49 -21.28 -3.65
N GLN A 263 1.04 -20.26 -2.91
CA GLN A 263 0.49 -20.31 -1.54
C GLN A 263 0.39 -18.88 -0.98
N GLN A 264 -0.66 -18.68 -0.20
CA GLN A 264 -1.30 -17.42 0.15
C GLN A 264 -0.77 -16.95 1.51
N SER A 265 0.36 -16.23 1.55
CA SER A 265 0.81 -15.59 2.81
C SER A 265 1.68 -14.34 2.72
N ASP A 266 1.94 -13.72 1.56
CA ASP A 266 2.73 -12.48 1.50
C ASP A 266 2.16 -11.49 0.46
N ILE A 267 1.33 -10.55 0.94
CA ILE A 267 0.76 -9.45 0.15
C ILE A 267 1.91 -8.51 -0.27
N PRO A 268 2.12 -8.24 -1.57
CA PRO A 268 3.06 -7.20 -1.99
C PRO A 268 2.55 -5.83 -1.54
N HIS A 269 3.40 -5.05 -0.87
CA HIS A 269 3.22 -3.60 -0.88
C HIS A 269 3.36 -3.14 -2.33
N GLU A 270 2.29 -2.64 -2.94
CA GLU A 270 2.39 -1.89 -4.19
C GLU A 270 3.39 -0.73 -3.98
N PRO A 271 4.27 -0.45 -4.96
CA PRO A 271 5.00 0.81 -4.95
C PRO A 271 3.98 1.97 -4.90
N PRO A 272 4.26 3.05 -4.16
CA PRO A 272 3.33 4.17 -4.09
C PRO A 272 3.06 4.67 -5.50
N LEU A 273 1.77 4.79 -5.84
CA LEU A 273 1.36 5.42 -7.08
C LEU A 273 1.73 6.91 -7.00
N ALA A 274 2.85 7.30 -7.62
CA ALA A 274 3.37 8.66 -7.59
C ALA A 274 2.96 9.42 -8.86
N PHE A 275 2.31 10.57 -8.68
CA PHE A 275 1.95 11.48 -9.76
C PHE A 275 2.83 12.73 -9.70
N GLU A 276 4.02 12.67 -10.28
CA GLU A 276 4.97 13.79 -10.29
C GLU A 276 4.79 14.64 -11.57
N HIS A 277 4.68 15.96 -11.40
CA HIS A 277 4.55 16.94 -12.49
C HIS A 277 3.35 16.69 -13.44
N ARG A 278 2.25 16.14 -12.92
CA ARG A 278 1.02 15.86 -13.69
C ARG A 278 -0.13 16.76 -13.23
N SER A 279 -0.98 17.17 -14.18
CA SER A 279 -2.25 17.84 -13.90
C SER A 279 -3.38 16.81 -13.97
N LEU A 280 -4.24 16.77 -12.94
CA LEU A 280 -5.34 15.80 -12.77
C LEU A 280 -6.72 16.50 -12.63
N PRO A 281 -7.14 17.37 -13.57
CA PRO A 281 -8.40 18.09 -13.44
C PRO A 281 -9.61 17.15 -13.60
N GLY A 282 -10.58 17.27 -12.69
CA GLY A 282 -11.83 16.49 -12.73
C GLY A 282 -11.74 15.06 -12.18
N CYS A 283 -10.61 14.67 -11.56
CA CYS A 283 -10.49 13.38 -10.88
C CYS A 283 -11.39 13.31 -9.62
N VAL A 284 -12.04 12.17 -9.42
CA VAL A 284 -12.88 11.86 -8.26
C VAL A 284 -12.35 10.59 -7.59
N PHE A 285 -12.11 10.66 -6.28
CA PHE A 285 -11.68 9.52 -5.46
C PHE A 285 -12.86 9.07 -4.59
N ARG A 286 -13.35 7.85 -4.78
CA ARG A 286 -14.44 7.25 -4.00
C ARG A 286 -13.98 5.87 -3.51
N ASP A 287 -14.16 5.62 -2.21
CA ASP A 287 -13.77 4.38 -1.51
C ASP A 287 -12.30 3.99 -1.68
N VAL A 288 -11.44 5.01 -1.66
CA VAL A 288 -9.99 4.86 -1.73
C VAL A 288 -9.36 5.08 -0.36
N ASN A 289 -8.55 4.12 0.08
CA ASN A 289 -7.72 4.26 1.27
C ASN A 289 -6.47 5.10 0.97
N LEU A 290 -6.49 6.37 1.36
CA LEU A 290 -5.37 7.32 1.21
C LEU A 290 -4.49 7.42 2.47
N ARG A 291 -4.49 6.39 3.34
CA ARG A 291 -3.66 6.40 4.55
C ARG A 291 -2.18 6.56 4.19
N ALA A 292 -1.52 7.52 4.83
CA ALA A 292 -0.13 7.91 4.55
C ALA A 292 0.13 8.48 3.14
N ALA A 293 -0.92 8.87 2.41
CA ALA A 293 -0.77 9.70 1.22
C ALA A 293 -0.13 11.04 1.61
N ARG A 294 0.86 11.47 0.82
CA ARG A 294 1.53 12.74 0.99
C ARG A 294 1.16 13.66 -0.17
N PHE A 295 0.71 14.85 0.17
CA PHE A 295 0.43 15.93 -0.77
C PHE A 295 1.49 17.00 -0.53
N ASP A 296 2.49 17.04 -1.40
CA ASP A 296 3.63 17.96 -1.32
C ASP A 296 3.66 18.78 -2.61
N ASP A 297 3.65 20.11 -2.49
CA ASP A 297 3.54 21.04 -3.62
C ASP A 297 2.31 20.79 -4.54
N VAL A 298 1.17 20.39 -3.94
CA VAL A 298 -0.08 20.14 -4.67
C VAL A 298 -1.09 21.27 -4.45
N SER A 299 -1.74 21.73 -5.52
CA SER A 299 -2.89 22.65 -5.43
C SER A 299 -4.19 21.87 -5.24
N LEU A 300 -4.89 22.15 -4.14
CA LEU A 300 -6.22 21.62 -3.82
C LEU A 300 -7.31 22.70 -3.90
N VAL A 301 -7.08 23.75 -4.72
CA VAL A 301 -8.05 24.83 -4.91
C VAL A 301 -9.37 24.27 -5.41
N ALA A 302 -10.47 24.65 -4.74
CA ALA A 302 -11.84 24.17 -5.00
C ALA A 302 -12.06 22.66 -4.80
N ALA A 303 -11.14 21.94 -4.14
CA ALA A 303 -11.39 20.57 -3.70
C ALA A 303 -12.47 20.54 -2.60
N SER A 304 -13.32 19.51 -2.63
CA SER A 304 -14.34 19.27 -1.61
C SER A 304 -14.09 17.92 -0.94
N PHE A 305 -14.15 17.91 0.40
CA PHE A 305 -13.98 16.72 1.22
C PHE A 305 -15.25 16.52 2.04
N ALA A 306 -15.94 15.42 1.81
CA ALA A 306 -17.16 15.06 2.54
C ALA A 306 -17.02 13.61 3.04
N ASN A 307 -17.38 13.35 4.29
CA ASN A 307 -17.27 12.04 4.94
C ASN A 307 -15.84 11.47 4.93
N VAL A 308 -14.84 12.32 5.19
CA VAL A 308 -13.42 11.95 5.27
C VAL A 308 -12.91 12.13 6.69
N SER A 309 -12.10 11.19 7.18
CA SER A 309 -11.39 11.34 8.47
C SER A 309 -9.99 11.95 8.25
N PHE A 310 -9.73 13.05 8.94
CA PHE A 310 -8.40 13.67 9.06
C PHE A 310 -7.75 13.37 10.42
N ALA A 311 -8.20 12.33 11.13
CA ALA A 311 -7.66 12.00 12.45
C ALA A 311 -6.15 11.73 12.39
N GLY A 312 -5.38 12.53 13.15
CA GLY A 312 -3.91 12.46 13.14
C GLY A 312 -3.23 13.08 11.92
N ALA A 313 -3.98 13.71 11.01
CA ALA A 313 -3.40 14.48 9.92
C ALA A 313 -2.71 15.73 10.47
N THR A 314 -1.56 16.07 9.91
CA THR A 314 -0.81 17.29 10.25
C THR A 314 -0.74 18.18 9.03
N PHE A 315 -1.13 19.43 9.19
CA PHE A 315 -1.01 20.46 8.16
C PHE A 315 0.10 21.41 8.59
N ARG A 316 1.17 21.49 7.80
CA ARG A 316 2.31 22.37 8.05
C ARG A 316 2.53 23.21 6.81
N ASP A 317 2.70 24.52 6.99
CA ASP A 317 2.95 25.45 5.89
C ASP A 317 1.85 25.41 4.80
N VAL A 318 0.59 25.19 5.23
CA VAL A 318 -0.59 25.11 4.36
C VAL A 318 -1.36 26.43 4.39
N ASP A 319 -1.79 26.91 3.23
CA ASP A 319 -2.71 28.04 3.13
C ASP A 319 -4.17 27.58 3.33
N PHE A 320 -4.77 27.99 4.45
CA PHE A 320 -6.20 27.77 4.75
C PHE A 320 -7.09 28.98 4.41
N SER A 321 -6.58 29.97 3.67
CA SER A 321 -7.36 31.15 3.31
C SER A 321 -8.62 30.78 2.54
N GLY A 322 -9.78 31.16 3.10
CA GLY A 322 -11.09 30.87 2.50
C GLY A 322 -11.60 29.43 2.70
N ALA A 323 -10.89 28.58 3.44
CA ALA A 323 -11.39 27.26 3.81
C ALA A 323 -12.56 27.36 4.82
N ALA A 324 -13.55 26.49 4.65
CA ALA A 324 -14.68 26.37 5.56
C ALA A 324 -14.73 24.95 6.14
N ILE A 325 -14.85 24.87 7.46
CA ILE A 325 -15.09 23.62 8.19
C ILE A 325 -16.49 23.72 8.79
N ALA A 326 -17.40 22.86 8.35
CA ALA A 326 -18.78 22.80 8.82
C ALA A 326 -19.10 21.36 9.25
N ASP A 327 -19.93 21.22 10.29
CA ASP A 327 -20.41 19.92 10.80
C ASP A 327 -19.30 18.89 11.09
N ALA A 328 -18.13 19.37 11.51
CA ALA A 328 -16.96 18.54 11.79
C ALA A 328 -16.72 18.37 13.30
N ASN A 329 -16.25 17.17 13.70
CA ASN A 329 -15.70 16.97 15.03
C ASN A 329 -14.31 17.63 15.12
N VAL A 330 -14.18 18.66 15.96
CA VAL A 330 -12.93 19.40 16.20
C VAL A 330 -12.29 19.10 17.56
N ASP A 331 -12.79 18.08 18.27
CA ASP A 331 -12.25 17.68 19.56
C ASP A 331 -10.79 17.24 19.43
N GLY A 332 -9.92 17.80 20.28
CA GLY A 332 -8.48 17.54 20.23
C GLY A 332 -7.73 18.24 19.09
N MET A 333 -8.42 18.97 18.19
CA MET A 333 -7.77 19.75 17.14
C MET A 333 -7.01 20.94 17.75
N THR A 334 -5.79 21.18 17.26
CA THR A 334 -4.97 22.33 17.68
C THR A 334 -4.53 23.15 16.47
N ILE A 335 -4.42 24.47 16.64
CA ILE A 335 -3.74 25.39 15.72
C ILE A 335 -2.60 26.03 16.51
N ASP A 336 -1.37 25.88 16.03
CA ASP A 336 -0.15 26.33 16.73
C ASP A 336 -0.07 25.85 18.19
N GLY A 337 -0.56 24.63 18.45
CA GLY A 337 -0.62 24.03 19.78
C GLY A 337 -1.76 24.53 20.66
N VAL A 338 -2.60 25.45 20.18
CA VAL A 338 -3.78 25.95 20.90
C VAL A 338 -5.00 25.13 20.53
N ALA A 339 -5.71 24.60 21.53
CA ALA A 339 -6.91 23.79 21.31
C ALA A 339 -8.05 24.63 20.70
N ILE A 340 -8.60 24.17 19.58
CA ILE A 340 -9.68 24.87 18.87
C ILE A 340 -10.98 24.85 19.67
N ALA A 341 -11.23 23.79 20.43
CA ALA A 341 -12.37 23.73 21.35
C ALA A 341 -12.35 24.89 22.36
N ASP A 342 -11.18 25.31 22.84
CA ASP A 342 -11.07 26.43 23.78
C ASP A 342 -11.27 27.78 23.09
N LEU A 343 -10.75 27.94 21.87
CA LEU A 343 -10.96 29.13 21.04
C LEU A 343 -12.44 29.31 20.65
N LEU A 344 -13.16 28.22 20.35
CA LEU A 344 -14.58 28.26 20.02
C LEU A 344 -15.46 28.59 21.24
N ARG A 345 -15.13 28.03 22.41
CA ARG A 345 -15.79 28.39 23.69
C ARG A 345 -15.58 29.86 24.05
N ALA A 346 -14.39 30.40 23.82
CA ALA A 346 -14.11 31.81 24.07
C ALA A 346 -14.89 32.76 23.13
N ARG A 347 -15.32 32.27 21.95
CA ARG A 347 -16.02 33.05 20.93
C ARG A 347 -17.55 32.99 21.06
N ASN A 348 -18.08 31.94 21.69
CA ASN A 348 -19.49 31.80 22.10
C ASN A 348 -19.55 31.56 23.63
N PRO A 349 -19.38 32.61 24.46
CA PRO A 349 -19.44 32.49 25.92
C PRO A 349 -20.82 32.11 26.46
#